data_AF-A0A9P6YDS5-F1
#
_entry.id   AF-A0A9P6YDS5-F1
#
_cell.length_a   1.000
_cell.length_b   1.000
_cell.length_c   1.000
_cell.angle_alpha   90.00
_cell.angle_beta   90.00
_cell.angle_gamma   90.00
#
_symmetry.space_group_name_H-M   'P 1'
#
loop_
_entity.id
_entity.type
_entity.pdbx_description
1 polymer ?
#
loop_
_entity_poly.entity_id
_entity_poly.type
_entity_poly.pdbx_seq_one_letter_code
_entity_poly.pdbx_strand_id
1 'polypeptide(L)'
;MDLKEEVDPYNLDTLTTLSQYRAYQSRFPVQVTEELDVKMEVLAEELASEVASGRKYNVYSDKQNAAFFYFHRIKLWRTAPLLARFRLK
;
A
#
# COMPACT_ATOMS: atom_id res chain seq x y z
N MET A 1 -7.90 12.18 -22.68
CA MET A 1 -6.58 11.68 -22.22
C MET A 1 -6.39 10.32 -22.84
N ASP A 2 -5.77 10.27 -24.01
CA ASP A 2 -5.57 9.04 -24.78
C ASP A 2 -4.37 8.27 -24.24
N LEU A 3 -4.63 7.32 -23.32
CA LEU A 3 -3.61 6.41 -22.79
C LEU A 3 -3.49 5.17 -23.68
N LYS A 4 -2.97 5.35 -24.90
CA LYS A 4 -2.58 4.24 -25.79
C LYS A 4 -1.11 4.32 -26.17
N GLU A 5 -0.26 4.57 -25.18
CA GLU A 5 1.17 4.30 -25.36
C GLU A 5 1.42 2.88 -24.87
N GLU A 6 1.58 1.96 -25.83
CA GLU A 6 1.92 0.57 -25.58
C GLU A 6 3.32 0.54 -24.97
N VAL A 7 3.39 0.44 -23.63
CA VAL A 7 4.65 0.43 -22.90
C VAL A 7 5.35 -0.89 -23.22
N ASP A 8 6.40 -0.82 -24.04
CA ASP A 8 7.28 -1.96 -24.33
C ASP A 8 7.88 -2.48 -23.00
N PRO A 9 7.56 -3.73 -22.59
CA PRO A 9 8.01 -4.30 -21.33
C PRO A 9 9.54 -4.51 -21.28
N TYR A 10 10.25 -4.41 -22.40
CA TYR A 10 11.71 -4.54 -22.49
C TYR A 10 12.44 -3.23 -22.76
N ASN A 11 11.74 -2.09 -22.75
CA ASN A 11 12.39 -0.80 -22.86
C ASN A 11 13.30 -0.59 -21.64
N LEU A 12 14.61 -0.51 -21.90
CA LEU A 12 15.67 -0.33 -20.90
C LEU A 12 15.44 0.93 -20.07
N ASP A 13 14.91 2.01 -20.65
CA ASP A 13 14.62 3.25 -19.92
C ASP A 13 13.48 3.04 -18.93
N THR A 14 12.42 2.33 -19.33
CA THR A 14 11.32 2.00 -18.43
C THR A 14 11.78 1.09 -17.29
N LEU A 15 12.60 0.07 -17.58
CA LEU A 15 13.13 -0.84 -16.58
C LEU A 15 14.07 -0.15 -15.59
N THR A 16 14.96 0.71 -16.08
CA THR A 16 15.87 1.49 -15.21
C THR A 16 15.08 2.45 -14.33
N THR A 17 14.10 3.16 -14.88
CA THR A 17 13.22 4.05 -14.11
C THR A 17 12.45 3.31 -13.03
N LEU A 18 11.89 2.14 -13.34
CA LEU A 18 11.20 1.29 -12.36
C LEU A 18 12.14 0.78 -11.26
N SER A 19 13.37 0.40 -11.63
CA SER A 19 14.36 -0.06 -10.65
C SER A 19 14.78 1.06 -9.69
N GLN A 20 14.97 2.28 -10.20
CA GLN A 20 15.28 3.46 -9.39
C GLN A 20 14.12 3.82 -8.47
N TYR A 21 12.89 3.77 -8.98
CA TYR A 21 11.70 4.02 -8.19
C TYR A 21 11.56 3.00 -7.04
N ARG A 22 11.77 1.71 -7.32
CA ARG A 22 11.76 0.65 -6.31
C ARG A 22 12.84 0.87 -5.25
N ALA A 23 14.06 1.22 -5.65
CA ALA A 23 15.16 1.50 -4.73
C ALA A 23 14.88 2.74 -3.85
N TYR A 24 14.29 3.79 -4.43
CA TYR A 24 13.88 4.98 -3.69
C TYR A 24 12.77 4.67 -2.68
N GLN A 25 11.79 3.85 -3.06
CA GLN A 25 10.73 3.40 -2.16
C GLN A 25 11.24 2.53 -1.01
N SER A 26 12.28 1.71 -1.23
CA SER A 26 12.88 0.88 -0.16
C SER A 26 13.74 1.68 0.81
N ARG A 27 14.12 2.93 0.46
CA ARG A 27 15.01 3.78 1.24
C ARG A 27 14.35 4.38 2.48
N PHE A 28 13.02 4.40 2.51
CA PHE A 28 12.24 4.76 3.68
C PHE A 28 11.67 3.49 4.30
N PRO A 29 12.44 2.77 5.14
CA PRO A 29 11.83 1.80 6.03
C PRO A 29 10.93 2.62 6.96
N VAL A 30 9.62 2.61 6.69
CA VAL A 30 8.65 3.05 7.68
C VAL A 30 8.87 2.13 8.86
N GLN A 31 9.54 2.62 9.91
CA GLN A 31 9.63 1.91 11.17
C GLN A 31 8.23 1.87 11.73
N VAL A 32 7.56 0.75 11.49
CA VAL A 32 6.23 0.48 12.03
C VAL A 32 6.44 0.23 13.51
N THR A 33 6.21 1.24 14.33
CA THR A 33 6.13 1.06 15.76
C THR A 33 4.82 0.36 16.10
N GLU A 34 4.79 -0.42 17.19
CA GLU A 34 3.56 -1.06 17.67
C GLU A 34 2.45 -0.02 17.92
N GLU A 35 2.84 1.19 18.34
CA GLU A 35 1.93 2.33 18.47
C GLU A 35 1.23 2.71 17.16
N LEU A 36 1.93 2.61 16.02
CA LEU A 36 1.35 2.88 14.72
C LEU A 36 0.38 1.77 14.32
N ASP A 37 0.68 0.50 14.60
CA ASP A 37 -0.25 -0.62 14.41
C ASP A 37 -1.56 -0.37 15.18
N VAL A 38 -1.48 -0.03 16.47
CA VAL A 38 -2.67 0.24 17.30
C VAL A 38 -3.47 1.43 16.77
N LYS A 39 -2.81 2.55 16.43
CA LYS A 39 -3.48 3.75 15.89
C LYS A 39 -4.22 3.46 14.59
N MET A 40 -3.63 2.66 13.71
CA MET A 40 -4.22 2.33 12.41
C MET A 40 -5.34 1.29 12.51
N GLU A 41 -5.29 0.38 13.48
CA GLU A 41 -6.41 -0.52 13.80
C GLU A 41 -7.61 0.25 14.34
N VAL A 42 -7.41 1.16 15.30
CA VAL A 42 -8.49 2.02 15.82
C VAL A 42 -9.12 2.86 14.71
N LEU A 43 -8.30 3.47 13.84
CA LEU A 43 -8.80 4.21 12.67
C LEU A 43 -9.62 3.33 11.72
N ALA A 44 -9.25 2.06 11.54
CA ALA A 44 -10.00 1.13 10.70
C ALA A 44 -11.38 0.81 11.28
N GLU A 45 -11.46 0.63 12.60
CA GLU A 45 -12.72 0.40 13.31
C GLU A 45 -13.64 1.62 13.25
N GLU A 46 -13.09 2.82 13.48
CA GLU A 46 -13.82 4.08 13.30
C GLU A 46 -14.40 4.16 11.88
N LEU A 47 -13.57 3.91 10.86
CA LEU A 47 -13.99 3.96 9.46
C LEU A 47 -15.03 2.90 9.13
N ALA A 48 -14.94 1.69 9.70
CA ALA A 48 -15.93 0.63 9.50
C ALA A 48 -17.31 1.06 10.03
N SER A 49 -17.35 1.77 11.16
CA SER A 49 -18.59 2.32 11.71
C SER A 49 -19.17 3.46 10.84
N GLU A 50 -18.31 4.29 10.24
CA GLU A 50 -18.73 5.43 9.41
C GLU A 50 -19.28 5.03 8.02
N VAL A 51 -18.87 3.88 7.47
CA VAL A 51 -19.31 3.40 6.14
C VAL A 51 -20.82 3.11 6.11
N ALA A 52 -21.46 2.89 7.27
CA ALA A 52 -22.91 2.73 7.38
C ALA A 52 -23.73 3.99 7.02
N SER A 53 -23.09 5.16 6.84
CA SER A 53 -23.76 6.45 6.67
C SER A 53 -24.05 6.88 5.21
N GLY A 54 -24.00 5.98 4.23
CA GLY A 54 -24.43 6.31 2.86
C GLY A 54 -23.44 7.21 2.10
N ARG A 55 -22.16 6.81 2.06
CA ARG A 55 -21.10 7.56 1.37
C ARG A 55 -21.24 7.53 -0.15
N LYS A 56 -20.87 8.65 -0.78
CA LYS A 56 -20.71 8.75 -2.24
C LYS A 56 -19.54 7.89 -2.69
N TYR A 57 -19.74 7.14 -3.77
CA TYR A 57 -18.71 6.31 -4.39
C TYR A 57 -17.51 7.16 -4.83
N ASN A 58 -16.28 6.65 -4.63
CA ASN A 58 -15.03 7.23 -5.10
C ASN A 58 -14.56 8.57 -4.46
N VAL A 59 -15.14 8.98 -3.35
CA VAL A 59 -14.63 10.10 -2.53
C VAL A 59 -14.10 9.53 -1.22
N TYR A 60 -12.77 9.52 -1.08
CA TYR A 60 -12.08 8.99 0.09
C TYR A 60 -11.57 10.12 0.97
N SER A 61 -11.83 10.01 2.27
CA SER A 61 -11.23 10.92 3.25
C SER A 61 -9.76 10.59 3.48
N ASP A 62 -8.99 11.55 3.99
CA ASP A 62 -7.58 11.35 4.33
C ASP A 62 -7.38 10.19 5.29
N LYS A 63 -8.32 9.98 6.23
CA LYS A 63 -8.32 8.83 7.14
C LYS A 63 -8.42 7.49 6.38
N GLN A 64 -9.32 7.41 5.39
CA GLN A 64 -9.47 6.20 4.57
C GLN A 64 -8.23 5.93 3.73
N ASN A 65 -7.66 6.98 3.12
CA ASN A 65 -6.42 6.87 2.37
C ASN A 65 -5.27 6.40 3.28
N ALA A 66 -5.13 6.98 4.46
CA ALA A 66 -4.11 6.59 5.44
C ALA A 66 -4.25 5.12 5.85
N ALA A 67 -5.46 4.67 6.22
CA ALA A 67 -5.73 3.28 6.55
C ALA A 67 -5.39 2.35 5.38
N PHE A 68 -5.85 2.68 4.16
CA PHE A 68 -5.57 1.90 2.96
C PHE A 68 -4.06 1.76 2.69
N PHE A 69 -3.32 2.87 2.68
CA PHE A 69 -1.87 2.85 2.46
C PHE A 69 -1.15 2.03 3.53
N TYR A 70 -1.57 2.14 4.79
CA TYR A 70 -0.98 1.39 5.88
C TYR A 70 -1.18 -0.12 5.75
N PHE A 71 -2.42 -0.58 5.56
CA PHE A 71 -2.68 -2.02 5.45
C PHE A 71 -2.02 -2.62 4.22
N HIS A 72 -2.10 -1.96 3.06
CA HIS A 72 -1.54 -2.50 1.82
C HIS A 72 -0.03 -2.44 1.72
N ARG A 73 0.58 -1.32 2.13
CA ARG A 73 2.02 -1.10 1.91
C ARG A 73 2.87 -1.54 3.09
N ILE A 74 2.32 -1.47 4.30
CA ILE A 74 3.07 -1.65 5.53
C ILE A 74 2.74 -3.01 6.15
N LYS A 75 1.47 -3.26 6.50
CA LYS A 75 1.08 -4.51 7.19
C LYS A 75 1.27 -5.75 6.31
N LEU A 76 0.87 -5.67 5.04
CA LEU A 76 0.97 -6.81 4.11
C LEU A 76 2.42 -7.16 3.69
N TRP A 77 3.28 -6.14 3.54
CA TRP A 77 4.68 -6.37 3.18
C TRP A 77 5.54 -6.87 4.35
N ARG A 78 5.07 -6.66 5.60
CA ARG A 78 5.69 -7.23 6.80
C ARG A 78 5.40 -8.73 6.95
N THR A 79 4.22 -9.20 6.51
CA THR A 79 3.83 -10.62 6.59
C THR A 79 4.30 -11.46 5.40
N ALA A 80 4.58 -10.84 4.25
CA ALA A 80 5.06 -11.55 3.05
C ALA A 80 6.36 -12.36 3.24
N PRO A 81 7.42 -11.85 3.94
CA PRO A 81 8.62 -12.64 4.22
C PRO A 81 8.37 -13.81 5.16
N LEU A 82 7.34 -13.74 6.02
CA LEU A 82 6.99 -14.81 6.95
C LEU A 82 6.19 -15.92 6.25
N LEU A 83 5.26 -15.57 5.34
CA LEU A 83 4.48 -16.55 4.57
C LEU A 83 5.30 -17.30 3.52
N ALA A 84 6.34 -16.69 2.96
CA ALA A 84 7.24 -17.35 2.01
C ALA A 84 8.05 -18.50 2.65
N ARG A 85 8.25 -18.48 3.98
CA ARG A 85 8.95 -19.55 4.71
C ARG A 85 8.06 -20.77 5.02
N PHE A 86 6.73 -20.62 4.95
CA PHE A 86 5.80 -21.72 5.24
C PHE A 86 5.36 -22.51 3.99
N ARG A 87 5.79 -22.11 2.78
CA ARG A 87 5.49 -22.83 1.52
C ARG A 87 6.59 -23.80 1.05
N LEU A 88 7.61 -24.05 1.87
CA LEU A 88 8.61 -25.10 1.65
C LEU A 88 8.52 -26.11 2.79
N LYS A 89 7.54 -27.01 2.69
CA LYS A 89 7.52 -28.29 3.39
C LYS A 89 7.03 -29.35 2.42
#